data_AF-A0A6G1X103-F1
#
_entry.id   AF-A0A6G1X103-F1
#
_cell.length_a   1.000
_cell.length_b   1.000
_cell.length_c   1.000
_cell.angle_alpha   90.00
_cell.angle_beta   90.00
_cell.angle_gamma   90.00
#
_symmetry.space_group_name_H-M   'P 1'
#
loop_
_entity.id
_entity.type
_entity.pdbx_description
1 polymer ?
#
loop_
_entity_poly.entity_id
_entity_poly.type
_entity_poly.pdbx_seq_one_letter_code
_entity_poly.pdbx_strand_id
1 'polypeptide(L)' 'MHKAVCSDCGKECEVPFKPTEGRPIYCRECFQKHRSERSGPSRY' A
#
# COMPACT_ATOMS: atom_id res chain seq x y z
N MET A 1 9.56 -12.90 -4.59
CA MET A 1 9.43 -11.74 -3.70
C MET A 1 10.31 -10.63 -4.27
N HIS A 2 9.75 -9.48 -4.65
CA HIS A 2 10.54 -8.32 -5.10
C HIS A 2 10.64 -7.32 -3.94
N LYS A 3 11.85 -6.82 -3.69
CA LYS A 3 12.06 -5.73 -2.74
C LYS A 3 11.48 -4.44 -3.31
N ALA A 4 10.66 -3.79 -2.52
CA ALA A 4 10.04 -2.51 -2.83
C ALA A 4 10.09 -1.58 -1.63
N VAL A 5 10.03 -0.28 -1.88
CA VAL A 5 9.95 0.73 -0.82
C VAL A 5 8.54 1.27 -0.78
N CYS A 6 7.96 1.33 0.41
CA CYS A 6 6.65 1.92 0.61
C CYS A 6 6.70 3.42 0.28
N SER A 7 5.89 3.89 -0.67
CA SER A 7 5.82 5.30 -1.05
C SER A 7 5.20 6.20 0.02
N ASP A 8 4.50 5.61 1.00
CA ASP A 8 3.83 6.35 2.08
C ASP A 8 4.70 6.47 3.34
N CYS A 9 5.34 5.38 3.76
CA CYS A 9 6.15 5.35 5.00
C CYS A 9 7.65 5.14 4.79
N GLY A 10 8.12 4.91 3.56
CA GLY A 10 9.53 4.72 3.24
C GLY A 10 10.15 3.39 3.70
N LYS A 11 9.35 2.46 4.26
CA LYS A 11 9.85 1.16 4.71
C LYS A 11 10.07 0.20 3.55
N GLU A 12 11.12 -0.62 3.65
CA GLU A 12 11.35 -1.74 2.73
C GLU A 12 10.34 -2.86 2.99
N CYS A 13 9.72 -3.37 1.94
CA CYS A 13 8.79 -4.49 1.99
C CYS A 13 9.00 -5.45 0.81
N GLU A 14 8.56 -6.69 1.01
CA GLU A 14 8.60 -7.71 -0.02
C GLU A 14 7.21 -7.85 -0.64
N VAL A 15 7.13 -7.63 -1.96
CA VAL A 15 5.89 -7.70 -2.71
C VAL A 15 5.92 -8.84 -3.73
N PRO A 16 4.78 -9.50 -4.02
CA PRO A 16 4.71 -10.57 -5.01
C PRO A 16 4.67 -10.05 -6.46
N PHE A 17 4.60 -8.73 -6.67
CA PHE A 17 4.53 -8.09 -7.97
C PHE A 17 5.79 -7.29 -8.28
N LYS A 18 6.11 -7.10 -9.57
CA LYS A 18 7.24 -6.24 -9.98
C LYS A 18 6.93 -4.77 -9.67
N PRO A 19 7.82 -4.05 -8.97
CA PRO A 19 7.77 -2.60 -8.87
C PRO A 19 7.68 -1.99 -10.27
N THR A 20 6.63 -1.21 -10.53
CA THR A 20 6.44 -0.54 -11.81
C THR A 20 6.70 0.95 -11.61
N GLU A 21 7.57 1.55 -12.42
CA GLU A 21 7.78 3.00 -12.41
C GLU A 21 6.46 3.69 -12.80
N GLY A 22 5.88 4.44 -11.85
CA GLY A 22 4.58 5.11 -12.01
C GLY A 22 3.46 4.59 -11.10
N ARG A 23 3.63 3.44 -10.43
CA ARG A 23 2.67 2.96 -9.41
C ARG A 23 3.29 2.99 -8.00
N PRO A 24 2.71 3.74 -7.05
CA PRO A 24 3.20 3.76 -5.69
C PRO A 24 2.98 2.40 -5.03
N ILE A 25 4.01 1.92 -4.32
CA ILE A 25 3.95 0.64 -3.62
C ILE A 25 3.64 0.93 -2.17
N TYR A 26 2.71 0.18 -1.59
CA TYR A 26 2.33 0.36 -0.20
C TYR A 26 2.61 -0.91 0.58
N CYS A 27 3.18 -0.77 1.77
CA CYS A 27 3.25 -1.87 2.72
C CYS A 27 1.84 -2.24 3.21
N ARG A 28 1.70 -3.41 3.82
CA ARG A 28 0.41 -3.91 4.35
C ARG A 28 -0.32 -2.88 5.23
N GLU A 29 0.42 -2.13 6.03
CA GLU A 29 -0.14 -1.14 6.96
C GLU A 29 -0.71 0.07 6.21
N CYS A 30 0.08 0.66 5.31
CA CYS A 30 -0.33 1.81 4.50
C CYS A 30 -1.46 1.42 3.55
N PHE A 31 -1.40 0.24 2.93
CA PHE A 31 -2.46 -0.27 2.07
C PHE A 31 -3.78 -0.44 2.83
N GLN A 32 -3.74 -0.96 4.06
CA GLN A 32 -4.92 -1.11 4.90
C GLN A 32 -5.50 0.26 5.30
N LYS A 33 -4.66 1.25 5.65
CA LYS A 33 -5.10 2.63 5.92
C LYS A 33 -5.79 3.25 4.70
N HIS A 34 -5.17 3.18 3.52
CA HIS A 34 -5.74 3.68 2.27
C HIS A 34 -7.05 2.98 1.87
N ARG A 35 -7.19 1.68 2.15
CA ARG A 35 -8.46 0.96 1.95
C ARG A 35 -9.53 1.39 2.96
N SER A 36 -9.14 1.57 4.21
CA SER A 36 -10.07 1.86 5.31
C SER A 36 -10.78 3.21 5.13
N GLU A 37 -10.14 4.19 4.51
CA GLU A 37 -10.78 5.50 4.25
C GLU A 37 -11.87 5.47 3.17
N ARG A 38 -11.92 4.43 2.32
CA ARG A 38 -13.02 4.25 1.35
C ARG A 38 -14.20 3.45 1.90
N SER A 39 -14.04 2.82 3.05
CA SER A 39 -15.16 2.25 3.81
C SER A 39 -15.83 3.40 4.55
N GLY A 40 -16.59 4.22 3.83
CA GLY A 40 -17.45 5.22 4.45
C GLY A 40 -18.23 4.56 5.59
N PRO A 41 -18.44 5.26 6.72
CA PRO A 41 -19.28 4.70 7.77
C PRO A 41 -20.58 4.30 7.10
N SER A 42 -20.95 3.02 7.22
CA SER A 42 -22.27 2.51 6.86
C SER A 42 -23.25 3.55 7.38
N ARG A 43 -23.80 4.35 6.46
CA ARG A 43 -24.78 5.36 6.81
C ARG A 43 -25.99 4.55 7.25
N TYR A 44 -26.17 4.53 8.57
CA TYR A 44 -27.36 4.19 9.33
C TYR A 44 -28.20 3.03 8.78
#